data_AF-A0A0K2UCB9-F1
#
_entry.id   AF-A0A0K2UCB9-F1
#
_cell.length_a   1.000
_cell.length_b   1.000
_cell.length_c   1.000
_cell.angle_alpha   90.00
_cell.angle_beta   90.00
_cell.angle_gamma   90.00
#
_symmetry.space_group_name_H-M   'P 1'
#
loop_
_entity.id
_entity.type
_entity.pdbx_description
1 polymer ?
#
loop_
_entity_poly.entity_id
_entity_poly.type
_entity_poly.pdbx_seq_one_letter_code
_entity_poly.pdbx_strand_id
1 'polypeptide(L)'
;LNCLTVPCPKHLRTMSTAVTVESGLPSSIVKYLETRIKHLNSRDLNVNLIIDEIYSTKTAFTFIIKSVGGNYTDGVALTLVAKLNDEFLYSKYTLIMKIFYQIRLIVVAVLVDNLPVNRKFFTHFLCGDFNYSPTQHQQKSSSHLRPCTTFKKYL
;
A
#
# COMPACT_ATOMS: atom_id res chain seq x y z
N LEU A 1 24.04 35.52 -14.46
CA LEU A 1 23.63 34.47 -15.42
C LEU A 1 23.53 33.16 -14.65
N ASN A 2 22.32 32.62 -14.45
CA ASN A 2 22.15 31.31 -13.81
C ASN A 2 22.03 30.25 -14.91
N CYS A 3 23.13 29.59 -15.24
CA CYS A 3 23.11 28.46 -16.16
C CYS A 3 22.64 27.21 -15.41
N LEU A 4 21.44 26.72 -15.71
CA LEU A 4 20.99 25.40 -15.26
C LEU A 4 21.69 24.33 -16.11
N THR A 5 22.60 23.57 -15.50
CA THR A 5 23.13 22.34 -16.08
C THR A 5 22.16 21.20 -15.81
N VAL A 6 21.46 20.77 -16.86
CA VAL A 6 20.52 19.63 -16.78
C VAL A 6 21.16 18.42 -17.46
N PRO A 7 21.13 17.22 -16.87
CA PRO A 7 21.67 16.02 -17.48
C PRO A 7 20.99 15.71 -18.82
N CYS A 8 21.76 15.17 -19.77
CA CYS A 8 21.20 14.79 -21.07
C CYS A 8 20.27 13.56 -20.94
N PRO A 9 19.29 13.38 -21.85
CA PRO A 9 18.38 12.23 -21.80
C PRO A 9 19.08 10.87 -21.76
N LYS A 10 20.26 10.74 -22.37
CA LYS A 10 21.06 9.51 -22.31
C LYS A 10 21.53 9.22 -20.88
N HIS A 11 22.05 10.24 -20.18
CA HIS A 11 22.49 10.11 -18.80
C HIS A 11 21.33 9.73 -17.88
N LEU A 12 20.16 10.36 -18.05
CA LEU A 12 18.95 10.01 -17.30
C LEU A 12 18.50 8.56 -17.55
N ARG A 13 18.58 8.06 -18.80
CA ARG A 13 18.29 6.64 -19.09
C ARG A 13 19.28 5.71 -18.41
N THR A 14 20.57 6.01 -18.44
CA THR A 14 21.59 5.21 -17.75
C THR A 14 21.35 5.17 -16.23
N MET A 15 21.04 6.31 -15.62
CA MET A 15 20.66 6.36 -14.21
C MET A 15 19.40 5.54 -13.93
N SER A 16 18.39 5.64 -14.80
CA SER A 16 17.15 4.88 -14.66
C SER A 16 17.37 3.37 -14.79
N THR A 17 18.31 2.92 -15.63
CA THR A 17 18.62 1.47 -15.75
C THR A 17 19.30 0.91 -14.51
N ALA A 18 19.94 1.74 -13.69
CA ALA A 18 20.48 1.32 -12.40
C ALA A 18 19.38 1.14 -11.34
N VAL A 19 18.18 1.65 -11.59
CA VAL A 19 17.02 1.45 -10.71
C VAL A 19 16.40 0.08 -11.04
N THR A 20 16.91 -0.95 -10.36
CA THR A 20 16.29 -2.29 -10.41
C THR A 20 15.07 -2.29 -9.50
N VAL A 21 13.88 -2.47 -10.07
CA VAL A 21 12.66 -2.72 -9.30
C VAL A 21 12.68 -4.18 -8.86
N GLU A 22 13.31 -4.44 -7.71
CA GLU A 22 13.24 -5.77 -7.10
C GLU A 22 11.81 -6.04 -6.62
N SER A 23 11.25 -7.18 -7.02
CA SER A 23 9.93 -7.60 -6.57
C SER A 23 9.99 -7.97 -5.08
N GLY A 24 9.27 -7.25 -4.24
CA GLY A 24 9.15 -7.54 -2.81
C GLY A 24 9.36 -6.32 -1.94
N LEU A 25 9.77 -6.56 -0.69
CA LEU A 25 10.00 -5.53 0.31
C LEU A 25 11.44 -5.65 0.82
N PRO A 26 12.44 -5.26 0.01
CA PRO A 26 13.84 -5.32 0.41
C PRO A 26 14.11 -4.47 1.67
N SER A 27 15.16 -4.81 2.41
CA SER A 27 15.57 -4.10 3.63
C SER A 27 15.81 -2.60 3.39
N SER A 28 16.19 -2.23 2.17
CA SER A 28 16.31 -0.83 1.72
C SER A 28 15.00 -0.06 1.82
N ILE A 29 13.86 -0.68 1.51
CA ILE A 29 12.53 -0.05 1.64
C ILE A 29 12.18 0.18 3.10
N VAL A 30 12.48 -0.79 3.98
CA VAL A 30 12.25 -0.63 5.42
C VAL A 30 13.04 0.57 5.96
N LYS A 31 14.33 0.66 5.61
CA LYS A 31 15.18 1.80 5.97
C LYS A 31 14.68 3.13 5.40
N TYR A 32 14.18 3.11 4.16
CA TYR A 32 13.55 4.28 3.53
C TYR A 32 12.33 4.73 4.34
N LEU A 33 11.40 3.82 4.63
CA LEU A 33 10.18 4.11 5.39
C LEU A 33 10.52 4.63 6.80
N GLU A 34 11.44 3.98 7.52
CA GLU A 34 11.92 4.44 8.82
C GLU A 34 12.42 5.89 8.78
N THR A 35 13.22 6.22 7.76
CA THR A 35 13.76 7.57 7.60
C THR A 35 12.67 8.58 7.32
N ARG A 36 11.67 8.22 6.50
CA ARG A 36 10.54 9.09 6.17
C ARG A 36 9.62 9.31 7.37
N ILE A 37 9.29 8.24 8.09
CA ILE A 37 8.36 8.25 9.23
C ILE A 37 8.92 9.04 10.41
N LYS A 38 10.24 9.01 10.63
CA LYS A 38 10.91 9.82 11.67
C LYS A 38 10.62 11.33 11.58
N HIS A 39 10.29 11.82 10.39
CA HIS A 39 10.00 13.24 10.15
C HIS A 39 8.50 13.56 10.12
N LEU A 40 7.63 12.57 10.36
CA LEU A 40 6.19 12.77 10.36
C LEU A 40 5.69 13.31 11.71
N ASN A 41 4.65 14.12 11.64
CA ASN A 41 3.94 14.58 12.84
C ASN A 41 3.15 13.42 13.45
N SER A 42 2.84 13.52 14.75
CA SER A 42 2.04 12.50 15.46
C SER A 42 0.67 12.22 14.80
N ARG A 43 0.07 13.22 14.16
CA ARG A 43 -1.18 13.10 13.40
C ARG A 43 -1.04 12.22 12.15
N ASP A 44 0.15 12.16 11.56
CA ASP A 44 0.44 11.40 10.34
C ASP A 44 0.86 9.95 10.61
N LEU A 45 1.01 9.57 11.88
CA LEU A 45 1.33 8.18 12.27
C LEU A 45 0.12 7.25 12.18
N ASN A 46 -1.11 7.79 12.16
CA ASN A 46 -2.33 7.03 11.94
C ASN A 46 -2.63 7.01 10.44
N VAL A 47 -2.59 5.83 9.83
CA VAL A 47 -2.66 5.66 8.38
C VAL A 47 -3.74 4.68 7.95
N ASN A 48 -4.31 4.92 6.78
CA ASN A 48 -5.05 3.95 6.01
C ASN A 48 -4.08 3.22 5.09
N LEU A 49 -4.11 1.89 5.11
CA LEU A 49 -3.42 1.06 4.14
C LEU A 49 -4.34 0.82 2.95
N ILE A 50 -3.98 1.36 1.80
CA ILE A 50 -4.67 1.14 0.53
C ILE A 50 -3.92 0.05 -0.23
N ILE A 51 -4.68 -0.94 -0.67
CA ILE A 51 -4.20 -2.04 -1.48
C ILE A 51 -4.87 -1.90 -2.84
N ASP A 52 -4.05 -1.85 -3.90
CA ASP A 52 -4.54 -1.60 -5.26
C ASP A 52 -3.75 -2.41 -6.30
N GLU A 53 -4.40 -2.70 -7.42
CA GLU A 53 -3.85 -3.47 -8.52
C GLU A 53 -3.96 -2.72 -9.85
N ILE A 54 -2.84 -2.68 -10.58
CA ILE A 54 -2.73 -2.06 -11.90
C ILE A 54 -2.65 -3.18 -12.92
N TYR A 55 -3.67 -3.26 -13.78
CA TYR A 55 -3.72 -4.24 -14.87
C TYR A 55 -2.99 -3.72 -16.10
N SER A 56 -1.91 -4.41 -16.47
CA SER A 56 -1.16 -4.20 -17.72
C SER A 56 -0.82 -5.58 -18.32
N THR A 57 0.24 -5.68 -19.13
CA THR A 57 0.76 -6.98 -19.60
C THR A 57 1.18 -7.90 -18.45
N LYS A 58 1.56 -7.32 -17.31
CA LYS A 58 1.67 -7.97 -16.01
C LYS A 58 0.84 -7.19 -15.00
N THR A 59 0.20 -7.89 -14.06
CA THR A 59 -0.47 -7.23 -12.95
C THR A 59 0.58 -6.67 -12.00
N ALA A 60 0.50 -5.37 -11.71
CA ALA A 60 1.31 -4.73 -10.70
C ALA A 60 0.46 -4.52 -9.45
N PHE A 61 0.97 -4.98 -8.33
CA PHE A 61 0.27 -4.97 -7.06
C PHE A 61 0.93 -3.95 -6.13
N THR A 62 0.15 -3.06 -5.52
CA THR A 62 0.64 -1.90 -4.78
C THR A 62 0.08 -1.80 -3.38
N PHE A 63 0.93 -1.33 -2.47
CA PHE A 63 0.54 -0.89 -1.13
C PHE A 63 0.86 0.59 -0.98
N ILE A 64 -0.16 1.36 -0.63
CA ILE A 64 -0.08 2.80 -0.44
C ILE A 64 -0.52 3.09 0.98
N ILE A 65 0.22 3.95 1.68
CA ILE A 65 -0.21 4.48 2.98
C ILE A 65 -0.68 5.92 2.82
N LYS A 66 -1.81 6.23 3.45
CA LYS A 66 -2.35 7.58 3.48
C LYS A 66 -2.68 7.96 4.93
N SER A 67 -2.13 9.08 5.39
CA SER A 67 -2.45 9.65 6.70
C SER A 67 -3.95 9.92 6.82
N VAL A 68 -4.49 9.66 8.01
CA VAL A 68 -5.91 9.90 8.34
C VAL A 68 -6.13 11.36 8.72
N GLY A 69 -5.17 11.96 9.41
CA GLY A 69 -5.27 13.32 9.97
C GLY A 69 -4.48 14.39 9.23
N GLY A 70 -3.78 14.04 8.16
CA GLY A 70 -2.94 14.96 7.39
C GLY A 70 -2.84 14.56 5.92
N ASN A 71 -1.87 15.16 5.23
CA ASN A 71 -1.72 15.04 3.78
C ASN A 71 -0.65 14.03 3.35
N TYR A 72 -0.02 13.35 4.31
CA TYR A 72 1.02 12.37 4.00
C TYR A 72 0.44 11.19 3.19
N THR A 73 1.05 10.89 2.06
CA THR A 73 0.76 9.73 1.21
C THR A 73 2.06 9.19 0.65
N ASP A 74 2.27 7.87 0.73
CA ASP A 74 3.48 7.24 0.17
C ASP A 74 3.20 5.84 -0.38
N GLY A 75 3.93 5.47 -1.43
CA GLY A 75 3.93 4.13 -2.01
C GLY A 75 4.93 3.26 -1.26
N VAL A 76 4.43 2.23 -0.57
CA VAL A 76 5.23 1.36 0.29
C VAL A 76 5.88 0.24 -0.51
N ALA A 77 5.11 -0.38 -1.41
CA ALA A 77 5.60 -1.48 -2.22
C ALA A 77 4.86 -1.56 -3.54
N LEU A 78 5.60 -1.98 -4.57
CA LEU A 78 5.11 -2.31 -5.90
C LEU A 78 5.68 -3.68 -6.25
N THR A 79 4.83 -4.67 -6.48
CA THR A 79 5.23 -6.03 -6.83
C THR A 79 4.55 -6.46 -8.12
N LEU A 80 5.33 -6.85 -9.13
CA LEU A 80 4.79 -7.46 -10.33
C LEU A 80 4.45 -8.93 -10.05
N VAL A 81 3.22 -9.33 -10.39
CA VAL A 81 2.73 -10.70 -10.20
C VAL A 81 2.15 -11.24 -11.49
N ALA A 82 2.47 -12.50 -11.82
CA ALA A 82 1.89 -13.19 -12.96
C ALA A 82 0.44 -13.62 -12.69
N LYS A 83 0.15 -13.99 -11.43
CA LYS A 83 -1.18 -14.39 -10.98
C LYS A 83 -1.38 -13.92 -9.54
N LEU A 84 -2.34 -13.03 -9.33
CA LEU A 84 -2.76 -12.59 -8.01
C LEU A 84 -3.74 -13.61 -7.43
N ASN A 85 -3.45 -14.10 -6.23
CA ASN A 85 -4.37 -14.92 -5.44
C ASN A 85 -4.43 -14.37 -4.00
N ASP A 86 -5.44 -14.78 -3.24
CA ASP A 86 -5.74 -14.29 -1.91
C ASP A 86 -4.69 -14.72 -0.86
N GLU A 87 -4.10 -15.92 -1.00
CA GLU A 87 -2.99 -16.37 -0.15
C GLU A 87 -1.73 -15.53 -0.32
N PHE A 88 -1.36 -15.22 -1.58
CA PHE A 88 -0.24 -14.35 -1.91
C PHE A 88 -0.48 -12.96 -1.32
N LEU A 89 -1.68 -12.41 -1.53
CA LEU A 89 -2.09 -11.12 -0.99
C LEU A 89 -1.94 -11.09 0.54
N TYR A 90 -2.42 -12.12 1.22
CA TYR A 90 -2.29 -12.27 2.67
C TYR A 90 -0.84 -12.38 3.15
N SER A 91 0.00 -13.12 2.41
CA SER A 91 1.43 -13.24 2.75
C SER A 91 2.15 -11.89 2.70
N LYS A 92 1.86 -11.06 1.68
CA LYS A 92 2.45 -9.72 1.52
C LYS A 92 1.88 -8.74 2.53
N TYR A 93 0.57 -8.76 2.74
CA TYR A 93 -0.10 -7.98 3.77
C TYR A 93 0.51 -8.22 5.15
N THR A 94 0.67 -9.49 5.55
CA THR A 94 1.23 -9.84 6.87
C THR A 94 2.66 -9.32 7.05
N LEU A 95 3.48 -9.40 6.00
CA LEU A 95 4.84 -8.86 6.02
C LEU A 95 4.84 -7.34 6.23
N ILE A 96 3.99 -6.62 5.49
CA ILE A 96 3.88 -5.17 5.58
C ILE A 96 3.35 -4.72 6.94
N MET A 97 2.34 -5.40 7.47
CA MET A 97 1.80 -5.10 8.80
C MET A 97 2.85 -5.27 9.90
N LYS A 98 3.70 -6.31 9.82
CA LYS A 98 4.83 -6.49 10.74
C LYS A 98 5.81 -5.32 10.67
N ILE A 99 6.12 -4.84 9.47
CA ILE A 99 7.03 -3.70 9.28
C ILE A 99 6.41 -2.41 9.79
N PHE A 100 5.14 -2.15 9.50
CA PHE A 100 4.43 -0.98 10.03
C PHE A 100 4.39 -0.96 11.56
N TYR A 101 4.20 -2.12 12.18
CA TYR A 101 4.30 -2.25 13.62
C TYR A 101 5.71 -1.89 14.15
N GLN A 102 6.78 -2.42 13.52
CA GLN A 102 8.16 -2.12 13.91
C GLN A 102 8.51 -0.64 13.81
N ILE A 103 8.03 0.04 12.76
CA ILE A 103 8.27 1.48 12.52
C ILE A 103 7.26 2.40 13.21
N ARG A 104 6.38 1.85 14.06
CA ARG A 104 5.37 2.58 14.86
C ARG A 104 4.33 3.35 14.03
N LEU A 105 3.99 2.86 12.84
CA LEU A 105 2.79 3.31 12.12
C LEU A 105 1.57 2.54 12.62
N ILE A 106 0.48 3.26 12.86
CA ILE A 106 -0.80 2.70 13.30
C ILE A 106 -1.71 2.62 12.10
N VAL A 107 -1.93 1.41 11.58
CA VAL A 107 -2.91 1.18 10.53
C VAL A 107 -4.31 1.16 11.14
N VAL A 108 -5.12 2.17 10.83
CA VAL A 108 -6.49 2.27 11.36
C VAL A 108 -7.53 1.60 10.46
N ALA A 109 -7.25 1.55 9.15
CA ALA A 109 -8.11 0.91 8.18
C ALA A 109 -7.30 0.30 7.04
N VAL A 110 -7.83 -0.77 6.46
CA VAL A 110 -7.35 -1.38 5.22
C VAL A 110 -8.43 -1.14 4.15
N LEU A 111 -8.04 -0.57 3.02
CA LEU A 111 -8.90 -0.26 1.90
C LEU A 111 -8.51 -1.16 0.73
N VAL A 112 -9.46 -1.97 0.27
CA VAL A 112 -9.32 -2.85 -0.88
C VAL A 112 -10.47 -2.55 -1.84
N ASP A 113 -10.30 -2.82 -3.13
CA ASP A 113 -11.41 -2.73 -4.07
C ASP A 113 -12.34 -3.96 -4.00
N ASN A 114 -13.35 -3.99 -4.87
CA ASN A 114 -14.35 -5.06 -4.87
C ASN A 114 -14.03 -6.22 -5.83
N LEU A 115 -12.76 -6.40 -6.22
CA LEU A 115 -12.38 -7.49 -7.10
C LEU A 115 -12.53 -8.86 -6.42
N PRO A 116 -12.80 -9.94 -7.16
CA PRO A 116 -13.02 -11.27 -6.57
C PRO A 116 -11.88 -11.73 -5.66
N VAL A 117 -10.63 -11.43 -6.01
CA VAL A 117 -9.45 -11.80 -5.20
C VAL A 117 -9.41 -11.01 -3.89
N ASN A 118 -9.65 -9.70 -3.96
CA ASN A 118 -9.68 -8.82 -2.79
C ASN A 118 -10.84 -9.15 -1.85
N ARG A 119 -12.01 -9.50 -2.39
CA ARG A 119 -13.13 -10.01 -1.59
C ARG A 119 -12.77 -11.28 -0.84
N LYS A 120 -12.19 -12.28 -1.51
CA LYS A 120 -11.76 -13.54 -0.87
C LYS A 120 -10.71 -13.28 0.20
N PHE A 121 -9.72 -12.44 -0.11
CA PHE A 121 -8.71 -12.03 0.84
C PHE A 121 -9.35 -11.43 2.11
N PHE A 122 -10.28 -10.50 1.93
CA PHE A 122 -10.94 -9.84 3.04
C PHE A 122 -11.81 -10.81 3.86
N THR A 123 -12.66 -11.60 3.20
CA THR A 123 -13.58 -12.52 3.89
C THR A 123 -12.83 -13.65 4.59
N HIS A 124 -11.87 -14.29 3.90
CA HIS A 124 -11.18 -15.46 4.44
C HIS A 124 -10.11 -15.10 5.47
N PHE A 125 -9.34 -14.04 5.25
CA PHE A 125 -8.17 -13.74 6.10
C PHE A 125 -8.39 -12.57 7.06
N LEU A 126 -9.15 -11.54 6.68
CA LEU A 126 -9.30 -10.33 7.51
C LEU A 126 -10.53 -10.35 8.40
N CYS A 127 -11.68 -10.87 7.95
CA CYS A 127 -12.90 -10.87 8.76
C CYS A 127 -13.07 -12.10 9.65
N GLY A 128 -12.44 -13.24 9.32
CA GLY A 128 -12.74 -14.52 9.97
C GLY A 128 -14.21 -14.94 9.72
N ASP A 129 -14.65 -16.03 10.34
CA ASP A 129 -16.02 -16.57 10.21
C ASP A 129 -17.12 -15.69 10.84
N PHE A 130 -16.82 -14.42 11.14
CA PHE A 130 -17.85 -13.48 11.55
C PHE A 130 -18.79 -13.26 10.36
N ASN A 131 -20.02 -13.76 10.49
CA ASN A 131 -21.12 -13.60 9.55
C ASN A 131 -21.32 -12.12 9.21
N TYR A 132 -20.60 -11.65 8.18
CA TYR A 132 -20.67 -10.28 7.71
C TYR A 132 -22.03 -10.11 7.05
N SER A 133 -22.95 -9.43 7.71
CA SER A 133 -24.17 -8.93 7.07
C SER A 133 -23.75 -7.66 6.31
N PRO A 134 -23.77 -7.64 4.96
CA PRO A 134 -23.37 -6.46 4.20
C PRO A 134 -24.44 -5.38 4.36
N THR A 135 -24.44 -4.64 5.47
CA THR A 135 -25.22 -3.42 5.59
C THR A 135 -24.59 -2.37 4.68
N GLN A 136 -25.19 -2.20 3.51
CA GLN A 136 -24.81 -1.21 2.51
C GLN A 136 -25.02 0.21 3.07
N HIS A 137 -24.01 0.76 3.76
CA HIS A 137 -23.94 2.20 3.90
C HIS A 137 -23.41 2.77 2.59
N GLN A 138 -24.31 3.10 1.66
CA GLN A 138 -23.97 3.81 0.43
C GLN A 138 -23.51 5.23 0.77
N GLN A 139 -22.21 5.42 1.00
CA GLN A 139 -21.61 6.74 0.86
C GLN A 139 -21.37 6.98 -0.64
N LYS A 140 -22.18 7.87 -1.24
CA LYS A 140 -21.95 8.43 -2.59
C LYS A 140 -20.65 9.25 -2.55
N SER A 141 -19.53 8.57 -2.71
CA SER A 141 -18.22 9.17 -2.98
C SER A 141 -17.84 8.84 -4.43
N SER A 142 -17.59 9.87 -5.24
CA SER A 142 -17.36 9.80 -6.69
C SER A 142 -15.96 9.27 -7.07
N SER A 143 -15.48 8.24 -6.38
CA SER A 143 -14.30 7.47 -6.76
C SER A 143 -14.57 6.01 -6.44
N HIS A 144 -14.21 5.11 -7.36
CA HIS A 144 -14.61 3.70 -7.43
C HIS A 144 -14.18 2.79 -6.25
N LEU A 145 -13.71 3.36 -5.14
CA LEU A 145 -13.26 2.63 -3.96
C LEU A 145 -14.38 2.62 -2.91
N ARG A 146 -14.98 1.45 -2.65
CA ARG A 146 -15.89 1.26 -1.50
C ARG A 146 -15.05 0.89 -0.28
N PRO A 147 -15.05 1.70 0.79
CA PRO A 147 -14.33 1.33 2.00
C PRO A 147 -15.05 0.15 2.68
N CYS A 148 -14.45 -1.03 2.63
CA CYS A 148 -14.79 -2.11 3.56
C CYS A 148 -13.93 -1.93 4.81
N THR A 149 -14.40 -1.10 5.74
CA THR A 149 -13.62 -0.79 6.96
C THR A 149 -13.85 -1.88 7.99
N THR A 150 -12.86 -2.74 8.21
CA THR A 150 -12.83 -3.60 9.40
C THR A 150 -11.74 -3.08 10.34
N PHE A 151 -12.15 -2.58 11.51
CA PHE A 151 -11.22 -2.29 12.59
C PHE A 151 -10.82 -3.59 13.28
N LYS A 152 -9.65 -4.15 12.92
CA LYS A 152 -8.98 -5.13 13.78
C LYS A 152 -7.95 -4.41 14.63
N LYS A 153 -8.13 -4.43 15.94
CA LYS A 153 -7.14 -3.93 16.89
C LYS A 153 -6.04 -5.00 16.99
N TYR A 154 -4.93 -4.78 16.30
CA TYR A 154 -3.71 -5.59 16.48
C TYR A 154 -3.06 -5.12 17.80
N LEU A 155 -3.37 -5.81 18.90
CA LEU A 155 -2.71 -5.67 20.20
C LEU A 155 -1.61 -6.71 20.33
#